data_AF-A0A136K7F5-F1
#
_entry.id   AF-A0A136K7F5-F1
#
_cell.length_a   1.000
_cell.length_b   1.000
_cell.length_c   1.000
_cell.angle_alpha   90.00
_cell.angle_beta   90.00
_cell.angle_gamma   90.00
#
_symmetry.space_group_name_H-M   'P 1'
#
loop_
_entity.id
_entity.type
_entity.pdbx_description
1 polymer ?
#
loop_
_entity_poly.entity_id
_entity_poly.type
_entity_poly.pdbx_seq_one_letter_code
_entity_poly.pdbx_strand_id
1 'polypeptide(L)'
;MPDPGQGLYYGLLETNEDVVIEEMARKMLTSPNATIFPGPLVLWAWNDHAVEKAKAVLEIAAQIPEVMIIPMPDYRPKYPKIDPEEVINPNHPNLTIWGNKIEACIFIGVHCHYANLTLKMIRAGTNCCTMAICAEQGHEDAMLTIRDSDTLKLRKVAQIFKKVREEMGIKLPEGGENVRFTGTQSKVHGGKTHTNPLTFMPSAAGAGSASAFGHTAEQMKREG
;
A
#
# COMPACT_ATOMS: atom_id res chain seq x y z
N MET A 1 -11.14 17.77 5.34
CA MET A 1 -10.57 16.87 4.31
C MET A 1 -10.23 17.69 3.06
N PRO A 2 -9.20 17.32 2.28
CA PRO A 2 -8.83 18.04 1.07
C PRO A 2 -9.95 17.99 0.02
N ASP A 3 -10.06 19.03 -0.80
CA ASP A 3 -10.94 19.04 -1.97
C ASP A 3 -10.32 18.27 -3.15
N PRO A 4 -11.08 17.89 -4.19
CA PRO A 4 -10.53 17.21 -5.36
C PRO A 4 -9.37 18.01 -6.00
N GLY A 5 -8.26 17.33 -6.29
CA GLY A 5 -7.02 17.93 -6.80
C GLY A 5 -6.07 18.44 -5.71
N GLN A 6 -6.50 18.45 -4.45
CA GLN A 6 -5.69 18.79 -3.29
C GLN A 6 -5.27 17.52 -2.53
N GLY A 7 -4.29 17.67 -1.64
CA GLY A 7 -3.90 16.63 -0.69
C GLY A 7 -3.54 17.19 0.68
N LEU A 8 -3.22 16.31 1.62
CA LEU A 8 -2.60 16.73 2.88
C LEU A 8 -1.10 16.46 2.83
N TYR A 9 -0.34 17.47 3.22
CA TYR A 9 1.12 17.49 3.31
C TYR A 9 1.53 17.75 4.77
N TYR A 10 1.89 16.70 5.51
CA TYR A 10 2.19 16.73 6.95
C TYR A 10 1.11 17.46 7.79
N GLY A 11 -0.16 17.21 7.48
CA GLY A 11 -1.30 17.82 8.15
C GLY A 11 -1.67 19.23 7.66
N LEU A 12 -0.92 19.79 6.70
CA LEU A 12 -1.28 21.03 6.01
C LEU A 12 -2.00 20.71 4.71
N LEU A 13 -2.97 21.54 4.33
CA LEU A 13 -3.63 21.43 3.04
C LEU A 13 -2.68 21.89 1.93
N GLU A 14 -2.43 21.02 0.95
CA GLU A 14 -1.68 21.35 -0.26
C GLU A 14 -2.64 21.40 -1.44
N THR A 15 -2.61 22.52 -2.17
CA THR A 15 -3.49 22.81 -3.30
C THR A 15 -3.23 21.95 -4.53
N ASN A 16 -2.02 21.39 -4.65
CA ASN A 16 -1.63 20.51 -5.75
C ASN A 16 -1.26 19.12 -5.24
N GLU A 17 -2.14 18.14 -5.46
CA GLU A 17 -1.91 16.75 -5.05
C GLU A 17 -0.60 16.14 -5.61
N ASP A 18 -0.07 16.63 -6.75
CA ASP A 18 1.18 16.12 -7.31
C ASP A 18 2.39 16.43 -6.42
N VAL A 19 2.38 17.56 -5.71
CA VAL A 19 3.42 17.89 -4.72
C VAL A 19 3.40 16.90 -3.55
N VAL A 20 2.20 16.49 -3.13
CA VAL A 20 2.03 15.47 -2.10
C VAL A 20 2.54 14.11 -2.60
N ILE A 21 2.26 13.76 -3.85
CA ILE A 21 2.73 12.50 -4.46
C ILE A 21 4.25 12.50 -4.60
N GLU A 22 4.87 13.62 -4.98
CA GLU A 22 6.33 13.75 -5.07
C GLU A 22 6.99 13.55 -3.70
N GLU A 23 6.41 14.10 -2.62
CA GLU A 23 6.89 13.87 -1.26
C GLU A 23 6.68 12.43 -0.79
N MET A 24 5.53 11.82 -1.11
CA MET A 24 5.31 10.39 -0.85
C MET A 24 6.40 9.55 -1.53
N ALA A 25 6.73 9.86 -2.78
CA ALA A 25 7.80 9.19 -3.50
C ALA A 25 9.15 9.37 -2.81
N ARG A 26 9.54 10.60 -2.45
CA ARG A 26 10.79 10.87 -1.73
C ARG A 26 10.89 10.09 -0.43
N LYS A 27 9.82 10.04 0.37
CA LYS A 27 9.79 9.27 1.62
C LYS A 27 9.92 7.77 1.37
N MET A 28 9.16 7.20 0.44
CA MET A 28 9.24 5.78 0.13
C MET A 28 10.61 5.37 -0.46
N LEU A 29 11.24 6.24 -1.25
CA LEU A 29 12.53 5.99 -1.90
C LEU A 29 13.73 6.08 -0.95
N THR A 30 13.60 6.80 0.16
CA THR A 30 14.72 7.10 1.08
C THR A 30 14.58 6.45 2.45
N SER A 31 13.38 6.03 2.83
CA SER A 31 13.15 5.48 4.17
C SER A 31 13.50 3.99 4.22
N PRO A 32 14.21 3.54 5.28
CA PRO A 32 14.42 2.14 5.56
C PRO A 32 13.11 1.35 5.64
N ASN A 33 13.12 0.14 5.08
CA ASN A 33 12.00 -0.81 5.15
C ASN A 33 10.66 -0.19 4.69
N ALA A 34 10.70 0.69 3.69
CA ALA A 34 9.51 1.27 3.10
C ALA A 34 8.51 0.17 2.71
N THR A 35 7.25 0.32 3.08
CA THR A 35 6.25 -0.76 2.94
C THR A 35 4.95 -0.27 2.33
N ILE A 36 4.43 -1.02 1.36
CA ILE A 36 3.08 -0.83 0.82
C ILE A 36 2.14 -1.79 1.55
N PHE A 37 1.05 -1.25 2.09
CA PHE A 37 -0.04 -1.99 2.70
C PHE A 37 -1.26 -1.99 1.78
N PRO A 38 -1.37 -2.93 0.82
CA PRO A 38 -2.56 -3.08 0.00
C PRO A 38 -3.71 -3.63 0.84
N GLY A 39 -4.89 -3.03 0.69
CA GLY A 39 -6.12 -3.47 1.37
C GLY A 39 -7.03 -4.34 0.50
N PRO A 40 -8.17 -4.78 1.05
CA PRO A 40 -9.10 -5.71 0.40
C PRO A 40 -9.66 -5.21 -0.94
N LEU A 41 -9.71 -3.90 -1.16
CA LEU A 41 -10.21 -3.32 -2.42
C LEU A 41 -9.28 -3.55 -3.61
N VAL A 42 -8.02 -3.95 -3.37
CA VAL A 42 -7.01 -4.22 -4.41
C VAL A 42 -6.37 -5.61 -4.29
N LEU A 43 -6.67 -6.37 -3.24
CA LEU A 43 -6.12 -7.72 -3.03
C LEU A 43 -6.93 -8.81 -3.73
N TRP A 44 -8.24 -8.64 -3.82
CA TRP A 44 -9.14 -9.67 -4.30
C TRP A 44 -9.55 -9.39 -5.75
N ALA A 45 -9.30 -10.33 -6.66
CA ALA A 45 -9.66 -10.22 -8.08
C ALA A 45 -11.17 -10.53 -8.29
N TRP A 46 -12.05 -9.77 -7.64
CA TRP A 46 -13.51 -10.00 -7.71
C TRP A 46 -14.18 -9.33 -8.92
N ASN A 47 -13.49 -8.39 -9.57
CA ASN A 47 -13.86 -7.82 -10.87
C ASN A 47 -12.61 -7.28 -11.61
N ASP A 48 -12.79 -6.90 -12.87
CA ASP A 48 -11.71 -6.35 -13.71
C ASP A 48 -11.15 -5.04 -13.14
N HIS A 49 -12.00 -4.23 -12.50
CA HIS A 49 -11.58 -2.96 -11.89
C HIS A 49 -10.57 -3.16 -10.75
N ALA A 50 -10.81 -4.14 -9.89
CA ALA A 50 -9.93 -4.52 -8.79
C ALA A 50 -8.62 -5.10 -9.32
N VAL A 51 -8.67 -5.91 -10.39
CA VAL A 51 -7.48 -6.41 -11.09
C VAL A 51 -6.64 -5.25 -11.63
N GLU A 52 -7.25 -4.29 -12.32
CA GLU A 52 -6.54 -3.14 -12.87
C GLU A 52 -5.95 -2.23 -11.78
N LYS A 53 -6.66 -2.01 -10.66
CA LYS A 53 -6.11 -1.29 -9.51
C LYS A 53 -4.93 -2.03 -8.90
N ALA A 54 -5.02 -3.35 -8.75
CA ALA A 54 -3.94 -4.18 -8.21
C ALA A 54 -2.68 -4.08 -9.08
N LYS A 55 -2.82 -4.13 -10.42
CA LYS A 55 -1.72 -3.90 -11.36
C LYS A 55 -1.10 -2.51 -11.16
N ALA A 56 -1.92 -1.47 -11.06
CA ALA A 56 -1.42 -0.11 -10.83
C ALA A 56 -0.66 0.02 -9.50
N VAL A 57 -1.07 -0.69 -8.44
CA VAL A 57 -0.30 -0.76 -7.18
C VAL A 57 1.06 -1.44 -7.38
N LEU A 58 1.12 -2.52 -8.16
CA LEU A 58 2.39 -3.20 -8.50
C LEU A 58 3.28 -2.32 -9.38
N GLU A 59 2.72 -1.46 -10.23
CA GLU A 59 3.48 -0.46 -10.99
C GLU A 59 4.13 0.60 -10.08
N ILE A 60 3.44 1.03 -9.01
CA ILE A 60 4.04 1.90 -7.96
C ILE A 60 5.17 1.14 -7.26
N ALA A 61 4.93 -0.10 -6.83
CA ALA A 61 5.93 -0.93 -6.17
C ALA A 61 7.17 -1.12 -7.03
N ALA A 62 7.02 -1.28 -8.36
CA ALA A 62 8.12 -1.41 -9.31
C ALA A 62 9.06 -0.18 -9.37
N GLN A 63 8.66 0.96 -8.80
CA GLN A 63 9.48 2.17 -8.74
C GLN A 63 10.24 2.35 -7.42
N ILE A 64 10.13 1.44 -6.45
CA ILE A 64 10.71 1.64 -5.11
C ILE A 64 11.68 0.49 -4.81
N PRO A 65 12.99 0.75 -4.62
CA PRO A 65 13.93 -0.30 -4.29
C PRO A 65 13.67 -0.88 -2.90
N GLU A 66 13.91 -2.17 -2.71
CA GLU A 66 13.82 -2.89 -1.43
C GLU A 66 12.46 -2.79 -0.72
N VAL A 67 11.40 -2.40 -1.45
CA VAL A 67 10.08 -2.16 -0.87
C VAL A 67 9.44 -3.47 -0.44
N MET A 68 8.82 -3.47 0.74
CA MET A 68 8.03 -4.62 1.18
C MET A 68 6.56 -4.42 0.80
N ILE A 69 5.87 -5.54 0.55
CA ILE A 69 4.42 -5.55 0.39
C ILE A 69 3.85 -6.49 1.47
N ILE A 70 3.14 -5.90 2.43
CA ILE A 70 2.49 -6.65 3.50
C ILE A 70 0.98 -6.36 3.40
N PRO A 71 0.13 -7.33 3.08
CA PRO A 71 -1.29 -7.07 2.87
C PRO A 71 -2.05 -6.73 4.16
N MET A 72 -3.17 -6.02 4.00
CA MET A 72 -4.28 -5.95 4.94
C MET A 72 -5.48 -6.71 4.35
N PRO A 73 -5.52 -8.06 4.43
CA PRO A 73 -6.47 -8.90 3.69
C PRO A 73 -7.90 -8.83 4.23
N ASP A 74 -8.06 -8.61 5.53
CA ASP A 74 -9.35 -8.43 6.19
C ASP A 74 -9.18 -7.60 7.48
N TYR A 75 -10.29 -7.14 8.04
CA TYR A 75 -10.31 -6.21 9.17
C TYR A 75 -10.68 -6.84 10.50
N ARG A 76 -10.93 -8.16 10.51
CA ARG A 76 -11.37 -8.84 11.73
C ARG A 76 -10.24 -8.80 12.76
N PRO A 77 -10.55 -8.66 14.07
CA PRO A 77 -9.55 -8.83 15.11
C PRO A 77 -8.92 -10.23 15.03
N LYS A 78 -7.60 -10.31 14.90
CA LYS A 78 -6.85 -11.58 14.76
C LYS A 78 -6.05 -11.98 16.02
N TYR A 79 -6.42 -11.45 17.18
CA TYR A 79 -5.71 -11.74 18.43
C TYR A 79 -5.92 -13.19 18.88
N PRO A 80 -4.90 -13.91 19.41
CA PRO A 80 -3.49 -13.51 19.62
C PRO A 80 -2.52 -13.89 18.48
N LYS A 81 -3.01 -14.32 17.31
CA LYS A 81 -2.22 -15.06 16.29
C LYS A 81 -1.90 -14.23 15.04
N ILE A 82 -1.35 -13.03 15.20
CA ILE A 82 -0.90 -12.23 14.05
C ILE A 82 0.59 -12.48 13.82
N ASP A 83 0.95 -12.94 12.62
CA ASP A 83 2.34 -12.86 12.14
C ASP A 83 2.57 -11.47 11.53
N PRO A 84 3.38 -10.60 12.17
CA PRO A 84 3.65 -9.25 11.68
C PRO A 84 4.42 -9.24 10.35
N GLU A 85 5.09 -10.33 9.96
CA GLU A 85 5.81 -10.44 8.68
C GLU A 85 4.87 -10.84 7.53
N GLU A 86 3.67 -11.34 7.81
CA GLU A 86 2.71 -11.79 6.80
C GLU A 86 1.58 -10.78 6.57
N VAL A 87 1.12 -10.12 7.63
CA VAL A 87 -0.11 -9.32 7.58
C VAL A 87 -0.07 -8.12 8.52
N ILE A 88 -0.67 -7.00 8.09
CA ILE A 88 -1.02 -5.89 9.00
C ILE A 88 -2.48 -6.02 9.45
N ASN A 89 -2.72 -5.89 10.75
CA ASN A 89 -4.08 -5.88 11.32
C ASN A 89 -4.43 -4.46 11.80
N PRO A 90 -5.62 -3.93 11.47
CA PRO A 90 -5.99 -2.56 11.84
C PRO A 90 -6.09 -2.34 13.35
N ASN A 91 -6.29 -3.39 14.15
CA ASN A 91 -6.43 -3.29 15.61
C ASN A 91 -5.09 -3.32 16.36
N HIS A 92 -4.02 -3.78 15.73
CA HIS A 92 -2.67 -3.81 16.30
C HIS A 92 -1.59 -3.55 15.24
N PRO A 93 -1.69 -2.46 14.45
CA PRO A 93 -0.79 -2.24 13.32
C PRO A 93 0.66 -1.99 13.76
N ASN A 94 0.85 -1.48 14.99
CA ASN A 94 2.17 -1.22 15.57
C ASN A 94 3.04 -2.47 15.64
N LEU A 95 2.46 -3.66 15.80
CA LEU A 95 3.21 -4.91 15.81
C LEU A 95 3.91 -5.18 14.48
N THR A 96 3.22 -4.93 13.36
CA THR A 96 3.80 -5.03 12.01
C THR A 96 4.86 -3.96 11.79
N ILE A 97 4.60 -2.72 12.20
CA ILE A 97 5.56 -1.62 12.07
C ILE A 97 6.84 -1.90 12.85
N TRP A 98 6.74 -2.28 14.13
CA TRP A 98 7.90 -2.57 14.97
C TRP A 98 8.64 -3.85 14.56
N GLY A 99 7.90 -4.93 14.27
CA GLY A 99 8.46 -6.22 13.90
C GLY A 99 9.34 -6.15 12.65
N ASN A 100 8.92 -5.34 11.67
CA ASN A 100 9.64 -5.16 10.40
C ASN A 100 10.48 -3.87 10.36
N LYS A 101 10.51 -3.09 11.45
CA LYS A 101 11.24 -1.80 11.56
C LYS A 101 10.92 -0.83 10.43
N ILE A 102 9.63 -0.66 10.13
CA ILE A 102 9.13 0.14 9.01
C ILE A 102 9.21 1.63 9.37
N GLU A 103 9.91 2.42 8.55
CA GLU A 103 10.05 3.87 8.77
C GLU A 103 9.14 4.72 7.88
N ALA A 104 8.66 4.16 6.76
CA ALA A 104 7.64 4.79 5.94
C ALA A 104 6.68 3.76 5.36
N CYS A 105 5.40 4.10 5.29
CA CYS A 105 4.41 3.21 4.71
C CYS A 105 3.29 3.92 3.97
N ILE A 106 2.69 3.21 3.02
CA ILE A 106 1.57 3.71 2.23
C ILE A 106 0.42 2.70 2.21
N PHE A 107 -0.78 3.16 2.57
CA PHE A 107 -2.02 2.39 2.51
C PHE A 107 -2.74 2.66 1.19
N ILE A 108 -3.10 1.59 0.49
CA ILE A 108 -3.80 1.68 -0.81
C ILE A 108 -4.92 0.64 -0.86
N GLY A 109 -6.15 1.05 -1.21
CA GLY A 109 -7.28 0.12 -1.31
C GLY A 109 -7.80 -0.41 0.03
N VAL A 110 -7.71 0.42 1.07
CA VAL A 110 -8.23 0.15 2.42
C VAL A 110 -9.50 0.98 2.62
N HIS A 111 -10.56 0.41 3.22
CA HIS A 111 -11.78 1.15 3.54
C HIS A 111 -11.50 2.25 4.55
N CYS A 112 -12.14 3.41 4.38
CA CYS A 112 -11.70 4.64 5.03
C CYS A 112 -11.68 4.56 6.55
N HIS A 113 -12.69 3.91 7.14
CA HIS A 113 -12.81 3.77 8.59
C HIS A 113 -11.69 2.90 9.19
N TYR A 114 -11.29 1.81 8.52
CA TYR A 114 -10.18 0.96 8.96
C TYR A 114 -8.81 1.59 8.72
N ALA A 115 -8.65 2.34 7.62
CA ALA A 115 -7.46 3.13 7.38
C ALA A 115 -7.25 4.16 8.50
N ASN A 116 -8.28 4.94 8.85
CA ASN A 116 -8.19 5.93 9.95
C ASN A 116 -7.85 5.27 11.29
N LEU A 117 -8.51 4.17 11.66
CA LEU A 117 -8.18 3.42 12.88
C LEU A 117 -6.70 3.01 12.90
N THR A 118 -6.24 2.41 11.80
CA THR A 118 -4.86 1.94 11.67
C THR A 118 -3.86 3.09 11.76
N LEU A 119 -4.10 4.16 11.01
CA LEU A 119 -3.23 5.33 10.94
C LEU A 119 -3.12 6.04 12.29
N LYS A 120 -4.23 6.18 13.04
CA LYS A 120 -4.21 6.72 14.41
C LYS A 120 -3.29 5.93 15.32
N MET A 121 -3.40 4.60 15.30
CA MET A 121 -2.59 3.73 16.14
C MET A 121 -1.10 3.80 15.78
N ILE A 122 -0.77 3.83 14.49
CA ILE A 122 0.62 3.97 14.02
C ILE A 122 1.20 5.31 14.43
N ARG A 123 0.46 6.42 14.27
CA ARG A 123 0.92 7.76 14.68
C ARG A 123 1.06 7.90 16.19
N ALA A 124 0.21 7.26 16.96
CA ALA A 124 0.29 7.30 18.41
C ALA A 124 1.40 6.40 18.98
N GLY A 125 1.77 5.32 18.29
CA GLY A 125 2.68 4.30 18.81
C GLY A 125 4.05 4.22 18.14
N THR A 126 4.28 4.90 17.02
CA THR A 126 5.49 4.72 16.21
C THR A 126 5.93 6.03 15.55
N ASN A 127 7.17 6.07 15.07
CA ASN A 127 7.71 7.18 14.26
C ASN A 127 7.55 6.94 12.75
N CYS A 128 6.80 5.92 12.34
CA CYS A 128 6.63 5.61 10.91
C CYS A 128 5.91 6.76 10.19
N CYS A 129 6.48 7.21 9.08
CA CYS A 129 5.85 8.18 8.19
C CYS A 129 4.68 7.52 7.47
N THR A 130 3.45 7.89 7.81
CA THR A 130 2.24 7.26 7.27
C THR A 130 1.68 8.01 6.07
N MET A 131 1.34 7.26 5.02
CA MET A 131 0.80 7.82 3.79
C MET A 131 -0.45 7.05 3.36
N ALA A 132 -1.37 7.70 2.66
CA ALA A 132 -2.56 7.03 2.16
C ALA A 132 -3.01 7.55 0.79
N ILE A 133 -3.20 6.61 -0.14
CA ILE A 133 -3.80 6.86 -1.45
C ILE A 133 -5.23 6.33 -1.37
N CYS A 134 -6.16 7.24 -1.06
CA CYS A 134 -7.54 6.90 -0.77
C CYS A 134 -8.41 6.94 -2.03
N ALA A 135 -9.32 5.99 -2.18
CA ALA A 135 -10.30 5.98 -3.26
C ALA A 135 -11.40 7.05 -3.09
N GLU A 136 -11.58 7.58 -1.87
CA GLU A 136 -12.66 8.50 -1.53
C GLU A 136 -12.10 9.85 -1.04
N GLN A 137 -12.08 10.09 0.28
CA GLN A 137 -11.93 11.44 0.85
C GLN A 137 -10.50 11.80 1.27
N GLY A 138 -9.58 10.82 1.28
CA GLY A 138 -8.27 10.96 1.93
C GLY A 138 -8.33 10.57 3.42
N HIS A 139 -7.20 10.72 4.12
CA HIS A 139 -7.07 10.41 5.55
C HIS A 139 -6.37 11.52 6.34
N GLU A 140 -7.09 12.17 7.25
CA GLU A 140 -6.54 13.20 8.17
C GLU A 140 -5.45 12.65 9.09
N ASP A 141 -5.54 11.36 9.41
CA ASP A 141 -4.54 10.67 10.21
C ASP A 141 -3.33 10.22 9.39
N ALA A 142 -3.32 10.34 8.06
CA ALA A 142 -2.08 10.15 7.31
C ALA A 142 -1.22 11.41 7.39
N MET A 143 0.10 11.26 7.43
CA MET A 143 1.00 12.41 7.26
C MET A 143 0.92 12.95 5.84
N LEU A 144 0.80 12.08 4.84
CA LEU A 144 0.57 12.46 3.45
C LEU A 144 -0.66 11.73 2.91
N THR A 145 -1.60 12.43 2.27
CA THR A 145 -2.74 11.75 1.65
C THR A 145 -3.25 12.46 0.42
N ILE A 146 -3.69 11.66 -0.55
CA ILE A 146 -4.47 12.08 -1.71
C ILE A 146 -5.80 11.32 -1.73
N ARG A 147 -6.76 11.88 -2.47
CA ARG A 147 -8.16 11.44 -2.49
C ARG A 147 -8.62 11.06 -3.90
N ASP A 148 -9.83 10.52 -4.02
CA ASP A 148 -10.47 10.13 -5.29
C ASP A 148 -9.54 9.28 -6.21
N SER A 149 -8.82 8.33 -5.61
CA SER A 149 -7.81 7.54 -6.33
C SER A 149 -8.43 6.36 -7.07
N ASP A 150 -8.57 6.53 -8.38
CA ASP A 150 -8.92 5.48 -9.33
C ASP A 150 -7.67 4.87 -9.97
N THR A 151 -7.86 3.95 -10.91
CA THR A 151 -6.77 3.29 -11.64
C THR A 151 -5.89 4.30 -12.39
N LEU A 152 -6.48 5.35 -12.99
CA LEU A 152 -5.71 6.35 -13.73
C LEU A 152 -4.84 7.17 -12.79
N LYS A 153 -5.36 7.58 -11.63
CA LYS A 153 -4.60 8.29 -10.60
C LYS A 153 -3.49 7.41 -10.02
N LEU A 154 -3.73 6.12 -9.77
CA LEU A 154 -2.68 5.19 -9.34
C LEU A 154 -1.54 5.06 -10.37
N ARG A 155 -1.87 5.00 -11.66
CA ARG A 155 -0.84 5.03 -12.73
C ARG A 155 -0.09 6.36 -12.76
N LYS A 156 -0.78 7.49 -12.57
CA LYS A 156 -0.13 8.80 -12.43
C LYS A 156 0.85 8.82 -11.25
N VAL A 157 0.46 8.26 -10.11
CA VAL A 157 1.35 8.09 -8.94
C VAL A 157 2.58 7.28 -9.32
N ALA A 158 2.43 6.15 -10.01
CA ALA A 158 3.57 5.36 -10.46
C ALA A 158 4.52 6.16 -11.38
N GLN A 159 3.98 6.97 -12.30
CA GLN A 159 4.80 7.84 -13.15
C GLN A 159 5.54 8.92 -12.36
N ILE A 160 4.91 9.52 -11.35
CA ILE A 160 5.57 10.52 -10.48
C ILE A 160 6.67 9.85 -9.65
N PHE A 161 6.41 8.67 -9.09
CA PHE A 161 7.43 7.89 -8.37
C PHE A 161 8.63 7.58 -9.26
N LYS A 162 8.39 7.18 -10.52
CA LYS A 162 9.44 6.97 -11.52
C LYS A 162 10.25 8.24 -11.77
N LYS A 163 9.59 9.37 -12.02
CA LYS A 163 10.22 10.68 -12.24
C LYS A 163 11.12 11.05 -11.06
N VAL A 164 10.60 11.01 -9.83
CA VAL A 164 11.35 11.35 -8.62
C VAL A 164 12.54 10.40 -8.41
N ARG A 165 12.35 9.09 -8.63
CA ARG A 165 13.44 8.10 -8.57
C ARG A 165 14.58 8.44 -9.53
N GLU A 166 14.25 8.78 -10.78
CA GLU A 166 15.21 9.13 -11.82
C GLU A 166 15.93 10.44 -11.51
N GLU A 167 15.21 11.47 -11.03
CA GLU A 167 15.80 12.73 -10.56
C GLU A 167 16.77 12.53 -9.40
N MET A 168 16.49 11.57 -8.50
CA MET A 168 17.36 11.21 -7.38
C MET A 168 18.52 10.27 -7.78
N GLY A 169 18.57 9.82 -9.04
CA GLY A 169 19.60 8.89 -9.51
C GLY A 169 19.53 7.49 -8.91
N ILE A 170 18.38 7.10 -8.35
CA ILE A 170 18.19 5.79 -7.70
C ILE A 170 17.99 4.72 -8.78
N LYS A 171 18.91 3.75 -8.81
CA LYS A 171 18.87 2.62 -9.74
C LYS A 171 18.02 1.48 -9.20
N LEU A 172 17.33 0.79 -10.09
CA LEU A 172 16.64 -0.46 -9.82
C LEU A 172 17.52 -1.64 -10.26
N PRO A 173 17.33 -2.85 -9.69
CA PRO A 173 17.97 -4.06 -10.18
C PRO A 173 17.63 -4.32 -11.66
N GLU A 174 18.57 -4.87 -12.43
CA GLU A 174 18.39 -5.13 -13.87
C GLU A 174 17.22 -6.07 -14.17
N GLY A 175 16.96 -7.05 -13.29
CA GLY A 175 15.82 -7.96 -13.38
C GLY A 175 14.49 -7.40 -12.86
N GLY A 176 14.48 -6.17 -12.34
CA GLY A 176 13.32 -5.56 -11.70
C GLY A 176 12.91 -6.23 -10.38
N GLU A 177 13.78 -7.02 -9.77
CA GLU A 177 13.53 -7.72 -8.50
C GLU A 177 13.66 -6.78 -7.30
N ASN A 178 12.84 -5.73 -7.27
CA ASN A 178 12.95 -4.64 -6.31
C ASN A 178 11.96 -4.74 -5.14
N VAL A 179 11.03 -5.71 -5.16
CA VAL A 179 10.17 -6.02 -4.01
C VAL A 179 10.88 -7.04 -3.14
N ARG A 180 11.11 -6.69 -1.88
CA ARG A 180 11.74 -7.54 -0.89
C ARG A 180 10.69 -8.32 -0.11
N PHE A 181 10.94 -9.62 0.05
CA PHE A 181 10.14 -10.48 0.92
C PHE A 181 10.53 -10.29 2.39
N THR A 182 9.53 -10.37 3.27
CA THR A 182 9.75 -10.54 4.71
C THR A 182 10.36 -11.93 5.02
N GLY A 183 10.76 -12.17 6.27
CA GLY A 183 11.32 -13.46 6.67
C GLY A 183 10.36 -14.63 6.43
N THR A 184 9.10 -14.49 6.83
CA THR A 184 8.03 -15.47 6.58
C THR A 184 7.76 -15.66 5.09
N GLN A 185 7.66 -14.58 4.31
CA GLN A 185 7.47 -14.65 2.86
C GLN A 185 8.64 -15.38 2.17
N SER A 186 9.88 -15.09 2.58
CA SER A 186 11.07 -15.73 2.03
C SER A 186 11.05 -17.25 2.25
N LYS A 187 10.65 -17.71 3.44
CA LYS A 187 10.55 -19.15 3.77
C LYS A 187 9.57 -19.89 2.84
N VAL A 188 8.40 -19.31 2.57
CA VAL A 188 7.40 -19.94 1.69
C VAL A 188 7.76 -19.85 0.21
N HIS A 189 8.66 -18.93 -0.15
CA HIS A 189 9.22 -18.79 -1.51
C HIS A 189 10.59 -19.47 -1.68
N GLY A 190 10.89 -20.50 -0.88
CA GLY A 190 12.09 -21.32 -1.05
C GLY A 190 13.39 -20.58 -0.75
N GLY A 191 13.36 -19.59 0.15
CA GLY A 191 14.52 -18.78 0.53
C GLY A 191 14.82 -17.62 -0.42
N LYS A 192 13.99 -17.39 -1.45
CA LYS A 192 14.09 -16.17 -2.26
C LYS A 192 13.90 -14.94 -1.36
N THR A 193 14.66 -13.89 -1.61
CA THR A 193 14.59 -12.65 -0.81
C THR A 193 13.90 -11.53 -1.56
N HIS A 194 13.84 -11.61 -2.90
CA HIS A 194 13.31 -10.57 -3.75
C HIS A 194 12.46 -11.13 -4.87
N THR A 195 11.66 -10.25 -5.46
CA THR A 195 10.84 -10.58 -6.61
C THR A 195 10.52 -9.36 -7.45
N ASN A 196 10.20 -9.60 -8.72
CA ASN A 196 9.73 -8.55 -9.60
C ASN A 196 8.21 -8.40 -9.44
N PRO A 197 7.69 -7.25 -8.97
CA PRO A 197 6.25 -7.07 -8.75
C PRO A 197 5.42 -7.30 -10.02
N LEU A 198 5.99 -7.05 -11.20
CA LEU A 198 5.30 -7.17 -12.48
C LEU A 198 5.19 -8.62 -12.98
N THR A 199 5.94 -9.57 -12.42
CA THR A 199 5.82 -10.99 -12.79
C THR A 199 4.58 -11.66 -12.18
N PHE A 200 3.98 -11.03 -11.17
CA PHE A 200 2.77 -11.52 -10.48
C PHE A 200 1.52 -10.71 -10.80
N MET A 201 1.51 -10.01 -11.95
CA MET A 201 0.35 -9.22 -12.34
C MET A 201 -0.91 -10.09 -12.37
N PRO A 202 -1.96 -9.71 -11.62
CA PRO A 202 -3.17 -10.49 -11.54
C PRO A 202 -3.84 -10.57 -12.90
N SER A 203 -4.41 -11.73 -13.21
CA SER A 203 -5.24 -11.96 -14.40
C SER A 203 -6.69 -12.16 -13.99
N ALA A 204 -7.63 -11.82 -14.88
CA ALA A 204 -9.06 -12.03 -14.67
C ALA A 204 -9.41 -13.53 -14.47
N ALA A 205 -8.54 -14.45 -14.90
CA ALA A 205 -8.70 -15.89 -14.69
C ALA A 205 -8.52 -16.33 -13.22
N GLY A 206 -8.02 -15.45 -12.34
CA GLY A 206 -7.94 -15.66 -10.89
C GLY A 206 -9.22 -15.31 -10.12
N ALA A 207 -10.33 -15.04 -10.82
CA ALA A 207 -11.64 -14.75 -10.25
C ALA A 207 -12.13 -15.94 -9.39
N GLY A 208 -11.87 -15.87 -8.09
CA GLY A 208 -12.18 -16.95 -7.15
C GLY A 208 -11.42 -16.90 -5.83
N SER A 209 -10.31 -16.13 -5.73
CA SER A 209 -9.51 -16.07 -4.49
C SER A 209 -10.26 -15.49 -3.29
N ALA A 210 -11.29 -14.66 -3.50
CA ALA A 210 -12.07 -14.05 -2.41
C ALA A 210 -12.82 -15.07 -1.55
N SER A 211 -13.31 -16.17 -2.14
CA SER A 211 -14.07 -17.21 -1.42
C SER A 211 -13.19 -17.99 -0.45
N ALA A 212 -11.90 -18.16 -0.76
CA ALA A 212 -10.92 -18.80 0.12
C ALA A 212 -10.70 -18.03 1.43
N PHE A 213 -11.01 -16.72 1.47
CA PHE A 213 -10.92 -15.87 2.65
C PHE A 213 -12.28 -15.56 3.28
N GLY A 214 -13.34 -16.22 2.79
CA GLY A 214 -14.71 -16.08 3.30
C GLY A 214 -15.44 -14.82 2.83
N HIS A 215 -14.95 -14.16 1.77
CA HIS A 215 -15.58 -12.98 1.19
C HIS A 215 -16.38 -13.36 -0.06
N THR A 216 -17.67 -13.02 -0.09
CA THR A 216 -18.47 -13.10 -1.34
C THR A 216 -18.36 -11.80 -2.12
N ALA A 217 -18.51 -11.90 -3.45
CA ALA A 217 -18.55 -10.72 -4.32
C ALA A 217 -19.68 -9.74 -3.93
N GLU A 218 -20.76 -10.20 -3.30
CA GLU A 218 -21.85 -9.35 -2.82
C GLU A 218 -21.50 -8.59 -1.52
N GLN A 219 -20.71 -9.20 -0.62
CA GLN A 219 -20.25 -8.53 0.60
C GLN A 219 -19.32 -7.36 0.26
N MET A 220 -18.39 -7.58 -0.69
CA MET A 220 -17.43 -6.56 -1.12
C MET A 220 -18.09 -5.41 -1.90
N LYS A 221 -19.19 -5.67 -2.62
CA LYS A 221 -19.97 -4.62 -3.32
C LYS A 221 -20.75 -3.70 -2.39
N ARG A 222 -21.03 -4.12 -1.15
CA ARG A 222 -21.75 -3.29 -0.16
C ARG A 222 -20.81 -2.40 0.66
N GLU A 223 -19.51 -2.69 0.64
CA GLU A 223 -18.50 -1.99 1.44
C GLU A 223 -17.70 -0.92 0.64
N GLY A 224 -17.91 -0.85 -0.68
CA GLY A 224 -17.27 0.13 -1.57
C GLY A 224 -18.20 1.17 -2.16
#